data_AF-A0AAJ4DMR2-F1
#
_entry.id   AF-A0AAJ4DMR2-F1
#
_cell.length_a   1.000
_cell.length_b   1.000
_cell.length_c   1.000
_cell.angle_alpha   90.00
_cell.angle_beta   90.00
_cell.angle_gamma   90.00
#
_symmetry.space_group_name_H-M   'P 1'
#
loop_
_entity.id
_entity.type
_entity.pdbx_description
1 polymer ?
#
loop_
_entity_poly.entity_id
_entity_poly.type
_entity_poly.pdbx_seq_one_letter_code
_entity_poly.pdbx_strand_id
1 'polypeptide(L)'
;MQEEFIELIESTPKLYSKKCKLISFMLRLFLQYTIFLSALTAWYLYDFFLALLTLVLTFIIIGIIRSKLRNSAIPFSQREYHYSDKEIADWYSAKELCYEAR
;
A
#
# COMPACT_ATOMS: atom_id res chain seq x y z
N MET A 1 40.54 5.81 4.16
CA MET A 1 39.71 4.59 4.16
C MET A 1 38.29 5.09 4.44
N GLN A 2 37.53 5.41 3.40
CA GLN A 2 36.12 5.76 3.57
C GLN A 2 35.40 4.44 3.85
N GLU A 3 34.88 4.28 5.06
CA GLU A 3 33.99 3.18 5.36
C GLU A 3 32.74 3.38 4.49
N GLU A 4 32.64 2.61 3.41
CA GLU A 4 31.39 2.44 2.68
C GLU A 4 30.41 1.79 3.66
N PHE A 5 29.64 2.61 4.37
CA PHE A 5 28.45 2.15 5.04
C PHE A 5 27.56 1.57 3.96
N ILE A 6 27.58 0.24 3.83
CA ILE A 6 26.55 -0.47 3.09
C ILE A 6 25.26 -0.13 3.83
N GLU A 7 24.46 0.80 3.29
CA GLU A 7 23.13 1.07 3.81
C GLU A 7 22.37 -0.25 3.76
N LEU A 8 22.26 -0.93 4.90
CA LEU A 8 21.49 -2.17 5.01
C LEU A 8 20.03 -1.79 4.70
N ILE A 9 19.59 -2.10 3.48
CA ILE A 9 18.18 -2.05 3.12
C ILE A 9 17.44 -2.99 4.08
N GLU A 10 16.46 -2.45 4.82
CA GLU A 10 15.67 -3.23 5.75
C GLU A 10 14.74 -4.08 4.87
N SER A 11 14.86 -5.40 4.96
CA SER A 11 14.00 -6.29 4.20
C SER A 11 12.55 -6.07 4.60
N THR A 12 11.62 -6.26 3.65
CA THR A 12 10.18 -6.20 3.94
C THR A 12 9.83 -7.14 5.11
N PRO A 13 9.17 -6.62 6.16
CA PRO A 13 8.94 -7.38 7.38
C PRO A 13 8.03 -8.58 7.09
N LYS A 14 8.40 -9.74 7.64
CA LYS A 14 7.59 -10.96 7.52
C LYS A 14 6.51 -10.98 8.59
N LEU A 15 5.26 -11.14 8.18
CA LEU A 15 4.12 -11.27 9.09
C LEU A 15 3.98 -12.72 9.59
N TYR A 16 4.22 -12.95 10.87
CA TYR A 16 4.11 -14.29 11.48
C TYR A 16 2.69 -14.62 11.91
N SER A 17 1.96 -13.65 12.46
CA SER A 17 0.61 -13.86 12.98
C SER A 17 -0.42 -13.97 11.85
N LYS A 18 -1.31 -14.98 11.95
CA LYS A 18 -2.39 -15.21 10.98
C LYS A 18 -3.33 -14.00 10.87
N LYS A 19 -3.55 -13.29 11.98
CA LYS A 19 -4.38 -12.07 12.01
C LYS A 19 -3.73 -10.95 11.20
N CYS A 20 -2.44 -10.71 11.40
CA CYS A 20 -1.69 -9.68 10.69
C CYS A 20 -1.58 -9.98 9.20
N LYS A 21 -1.41 -11.26 8.85
CA LYS A 21 -1.43 -11.70 7.45
C LYS A 21 -2.79 -11.44 6.79
N LEU A 22 -3.90 -11.64 7.51
CA LEU A 22 -5.23 -11.32 7.02
C LEU A 22 -5.40 -9.81 6.83
N ILE A 23 -4.94 -8.99 7.78
CA ILE A 23 -5.00 -7.52 7.68
C ILE A 23 -4.22 -7.02 6.47
N SER A 24 -2.96 -7.45 6.29
CA SER A 24 -2.16 -7.08 5.12
C SER A 24 -2.83 -7.52 3.82
N PHE A 25 -3.39 -8.73 3.80
CA PHE A 25 -4.14 -9.21 2.64
C PHE A 25 -5.35 -8.32 2.31
N MET A 26 -6.13 -7.92 3.32
CA MET A 26 -7.27 -7.01 3.14
C MET A 26 -6.82 -5.62 2.67
N LEU A 27 -5.74 -5.08 3.23
CA LEU A 27 -5.14 -3.81 2.80
C LEU A 27 -4.67 -3.86 1.35
N ARG A 28 -3.99 -4.95 0.96
CA ARG A 28 -3.59 -5.18 -0.43
C ARG A 28 -4.80 -5.23 -1.36
N LEU A 29 -5.83 -5.99 -1.02
CA LEU A 29 -7.04 -6.07 -1.83
C LEU A 29 -7.70 -4.69 -1.99
N PHE A 30 -7.79 -3.94 -0.89
CA PHE A 30 -8.31 -2.58 -0.91
C PHE A 30 -7.50 -1.67 -1.85
N LEU A 31 -6.17 -1.66 -1.74
CA LEU A 31 -5.31 -0.81 -2.57
C LEU A 31 -5.34 -1.19 -4.07
N GLN A 32 -5.56 -2.47 -4.39
CA GLN A 32 -5.53 -2.97 -5.76
C GLN A 32 -6.89 -2.88 -6.45
N TYR A 33 -7.98 -3.24 -5.78
CA TYR A 33 -9.29 -3.42 -6.41
C TYR A 33 -10.23 -2.23 -6.27
N THR A 34 -10.00 -1.30 -5.33
CA THR A 34 -10.93 -0.18 -5.12
C THR A 34 -11.12 0.67 -6.36
N ILE A 35 -10.06 0.89 -7.16
CA ILE A 35 -10.13 1.68 -8.41
C ILE A 35 -11.08 1.02 -9.43
N PHE A 36 -10.93 -0.29 -9.61
CA PHE A 36 -11.77 -1.03 -10.57
C PHE A 36 -13.19 -1.19 -10.05
N LEU A 37 -13.35 -1.46 -8.75
CA LEU A 37 -14.66 -1.63 -8.13
C LEU A 37 -15.46 -0.32 -8.18
N SER A 38 -14.84 0.83 -7.90
CA SER A 38 -15.53 2.12 -7.97
C SER A 38 -15.92 2.47 -9.39
N ALA A 39 -15.04 2.23 -10.37
CA ALA A 39 -15.34 2.46 -11.78
C ALA A 39 -16.46 1.55 -12.31
N LEU A 40 -16.42 0.25 -11.99
CA LEU A 40 -17.49 -0.69 -12.36
C LEU A 40 -18.82 -0.35 -11.70
N THR A 41 -18.79 0.05 -10.43
CA THR A 41 -20.01 0.47 -9.71
C THR A 41 -20.60 1.72 -10.33
N ALA A 42 -19.77 2.72 -10.67
CA ALA A 42 -20.23 3.93 -11.34
C ALA A 42 -20.78 3.63 -12.75
N TRP A 43 -20.18 2.69 -13.48
CA TRP A 43 -20.70 2.26 -14.78
C TRP A 43 -22.05 1.53 -14.65
N TYR A 44 -22.22 0.69 -13.63
CA TYR A 44 -23.48 -0.03 -13.41
C TYR A 44 -24.64 0.89 -13.02
N LEU A 45 -24.37 1.96 -12.26
CA LEU A 45 -25.40 2.86 -11.73
C LEU A 45 -25.69 4.08 -12.61
N TYR A 46 -24.72 4.51 -13.42
CA TYR A 46 -24.79 5.74 -14.19
C TYR A 46 -24.37 5.48 -15.65
N ASP A 47 -23.54 6.36 -16.22
CA ASP A 47 -23.06 6.28 -17.60
C ASP A 47 -21.55 6.06 -17.68
N PHE A 48 -21.09 5.65 -18.87
CA PHE A 48 -19.68 5.43 -19.16
C PHE A 48 -18.80 6.66 -18.88
N PHE A 49 -19.28 7.88 -19.17
CA PHE A 49 -18.54 9.11 -18.91
C PHE A 49 -18.26 9.32 -17.41
N LEU A 50 -19.27 9.08 -16.56
CA LEU A 50 -19.13 9.21 -15.12
C LEU A 50 -18.25 8.07 -14.55
N ALA A 51 -18.32 6.87 -15.11
CA ALA A 51 -17.45 5.77 -14.75
C ALA A 51 -15.96 6.11 -14.99
N LEU A 52 -15.66 6.74 -16.13
CA LEU A 52 -14.30 7.19 -16.45
C LEU A 52 -13.80 8.26 -15.47
N LEU A 53 -14.61 9.28 -15.18
CA LEU A 53 -14.26 10.31 -14.19
C LEU A 53 -14.04 9.70 -12.80
N THR A 54 -14.88 8.75 -12.40
CA THR A 54 -14.75 8.03 -11.13
C THR A 54 -13.46 7.22 -11.07
N LEU A 55 -13.06 6.58 -12.17
CA LEU A 55 -11.81 5.83 -12.26
C LEU A 55 -10.61 6.75 -12.01
N VAL A 56 -10.55 7.89 -12.71
CA VAL A 56 -9.47 8.89 -12.55
C VAL A 56 -9.44 9.45 -11.13
N LEU A 57 -10.60 9.82 -10.58
CA LEU A 57 -10.68 10.34 -9.22
C LEU A 57 -10.22 9.30 -8.19
N THR A 58 -10.67 8.05 -8.32
CA THR A 58 -10.28 6.98 -7.40
C THR A 58 -8.80 6.64 -7.54
N PHE A 59 -8.23 6.68 -8.74
CA PHE A 59 -6.80 6.52 -8.97
C PHE A 59 -5.98 7.55 -8.17
N ILE A 60 -6.39 8.82 -8.18
CA ILE A 60 -5.75 9.88 -7.39
C ILE A 60 -5.89 9.61 -5.89
N ILE A 61 -7.10 9.29 -5.41
CA ILE A 61 -7.36 9.01 -3.99
C ILE A 61 -6.50 7.84 -3.50
N ILE A 62 -6.46 6.74 -4.24
CA ILE A 62 -5.64 5.56 -3.90
C ILE A 62 -4.15 5.88 -3.97
N GLY A 63 -3.72 6.71 -4.93
CA GLY A 63 -2.34 7.22 -4.99
C GLY A 63 -1.94 7.99 -3.73
N ILE A 64 -2.81 8.87 -3.23
CA ILE A 64 -2.60 9.61 -1.97
C ILE A 64 -2.49 8.63 -0.78
N ILE A 65 -3.39 7.65 -0.71
CA ILE A 65 -3.38 6.64 0.35
C ILE A 65 -2.07 5.84 0.32
N ARG A 66 -1.64 5.34 -0.84
CA ARG A 66 -0.35 4.62 -1.00
C ARG A 66 0.82 5.48 -0.54
N SER A 67 0.83 6.76 -0.90
CA SER A 67 1.87 7.70 -0.46
C SER A 67 1.90 7.84 1.06
N LYS A 68 0.72 8.01 1.69
CA LYS A 68 0.59 8.12 3.15
C LYS A 68 1.07 6.85 3.86
N LEU A 69 0.69 5.67 3.39
CA LEU A 69 1.08 4.38 4.00
C LEU A 69 2.60 4.15 3.96
N ARG A 70 3.25 4.47 2.83
CA ARG A 70 4.72 4.40 2.72
C ARG A 70 5.39 5.38 3.69
N ASN A 71 4.90 6.61 3.76
CA ASN A 71 5.48 7.64 4.60
C ASN A 71 5.27 7.40 6.11
N SER A 72 4.26 6.64 6.51
CA SER A 72 4.10 6.26 7.92
C SER A 72 4.97 5.06 8.29
N ALA A 73 5.02 4.03 7.44
CA ALA A 73 5.59 2.74 7.82
C ALA A 73 7.05 2.51 7.41
N ILE A 74 7.49 3.06 6.26
CA ILE A 74 8.81 2.78 5.68
C ILE A 74 9.83 3.80 6.22
N PRO A 75 11.06 3.37 6.59
CA PRO A 75 12.10 4.28 7.07
C PRO A 75 12.53 5.28 6.00
N PHE A 76 12.91 6.50 6.41
CA PHE A 76 13.22 7.62 5.51
C PHE A 76 14.24 7.30 4.43
N SER A 77 15.28 6.51 4.75
CA SER A 77 16.31 6.09 3.79
C SER A 77 15.78 5.23 2.64
N GLN A 78 14.58 4.65 2.78
CA GLN A 78 14.05 3.69 1.83
C GLN A 78 12.67 4.09 1.25
N ARG A 79 12.07 5.20 1.65
CA ARG A 79 10.72 5.59 1.18
C ARG A 79 10.62 5.80 -0.32
N GLU A 80 11.71 6.18 -0.96
CA GLU A 80 11.77 6.52 -2.39
C GLU A 80 11.89 5.29 -3.29
N TYR A 81 12.14 4.09 -2.73
CA TYR A 81 12.16 2.87 -3.51
C TYR A 81 10.78 2.51 -4.06
N HIS A 82 10.78 1.75 -5.16
CA HIS A 82 9.56 1.21 -5.75
C HIS A 82 9.05 0.04 -4.92
N TYR A 83 7.92 0.24 -4.25
CA TYR A 83 7.21 -0.81 -3.53
C TYR A 83 5.92 -1.20 -4.24
N SER A 84 5.67 -2.50 -4.27
CA SER A 84 4.38 -3.06 -4.67
C SER A 84 3.31 -2.85 -3.59
N ASP A 85 2.03 -2.90 -3.97
CA ASP A 85 0.91 -2.76 -3.02
C ASP A 85 0.96 -3.81 -1.89
N LYS A 86 1.53 -5.00 -2.18
CA LYS A 86 1.75 -6.04 -1.18
C LYS A 86 2.79 -5.59 -0.14
N GLU A 87 3.92 -5.06 -0.59
CA GLU A 87 5.00 -4.64 0.30
C GLU A 87 4.58 -3.44 1.14
N ILE A 88 3.85 -2.48 0.56
CA ILE A 88 3.27 -1.35 1.30
C ILE A 88 2.33 -1.86 2.39
N ALA A 89 1.47 -2.84 2.08
CA ALA A 89 0.55 -3.44 3.04
C ALA A 89 1.28 -4.23 4.14
N ASP A 90 2.33 -4.98 3.79
CA ASP A 90 3.14 -5.75 4.74
C ASP A 90 3.90 -4.80 5.68
N TRP A 91 4.54 -3.75 5.17
CA TRP A 91 5.21 -2.71 5.96
C TRP A 91 4.26 -2.02 6.93
N TYR A 92 3.12 -1.55 6.42
CA TYR A 92 2.13 -0.85 7.24
C TYR A 92 1.54 -1.76 8.32
N SER A 93 1.20 -3.00 7.96
CA SER A 93 0.63 -3.96 8.91
C SER A 93 1.65 -4.33 9.99
N ALA A 94 2.91 -4.51 9.65
CA ALA A 94 3.96 -4.88 10.61
C ALA A 94 4.36 -3.73 11.55
N LYS A 95 4.43 -2.49 11.07
CA LYS A 95 4.91 -1.36 11.89
C LYS A 95 3.80 -0.67 12.69
N GLU A 96 2.60 -0.54 12.13
CA GLU A 96 1.52 0.27 12.74
C GLU A 96 0.43 -0.58 13.42
N LEU A 97 0.10 -1.75 12.85
CA LEU A 97 -1.06 -2.53 13.31
C LEU A 97 -0.67 -3.74 14.16
N CYS A 98 0.49 -4.34 13.90
CA CYS A 98 0.93 -5.57 14.53
C CYS A 98 2.34 -5.46 15.10
N TYR A 99 2.44 -5.03 16.36
CA TYR A 99 3.71 -4.91 17.10
C TYR A 99 4.46 -6.24 17.35
N GLU A 100 3.90 -7.39 16.98
CA GLU A 100 4.53 -8.72 17.13
C GLU A 100 5.71 -8.96 16.16
N ALA A 101 6.00 -8.02 15.24
CA ALA A 101 7.10 -8.12 14.26
C ALA A 101 8.35 -7.29 14.65
N ARG A 102 8.57 -7.03 15.94
CA ARG A 102 9.83 -6.47 16.47
C ARG A 102 10.71 -7.57 17.04
#